data_AF-A0A7C1WKX7-F1
#
_entry.id   AF-A0A7C1WKX7-F1
#
_cell.length_a   1.000
_cell.length_b   1.000
_cell.length_c   1.000
_cell.angle_alpha   90.00
_cell.angle_beta   90.00
_cell.angle_gamma   90.00
#
_symmetry.space_group_name_H-M   'P 1'
#
loop_
_entity.id
_entity.type
_entity.pdbx_description
1 polymer ?
#
loop_
_entity_poly.entity_id
_entity_poly.type
_entity_poly.pdbx_seq_one_letter_code
_entity_poly.pdbx_strand_id
1 'polypeptide(L)' 'METFIVEKDKPKLKNSILIEGLPGVGLVGKIAVDYMISELKAKKFADLYSPYMPHQ' A
#
# COMPACT_ATOMS: atom_id res chain seq x y z
N MET A 1 20.08 -1.74 -9.01
CA MET A 1 19.15 -0.97 -8.15
C MET A 1 18.45 -1.95 -7.23
N GLU A 2 18.06 -1.52 -6.04
CA GLU A 2 17.41 -2.38 -5.04
C GLU A 2 15.99 -1.87 -4.75
N THR A 3 15.14 -2.73 -4.18
CA THR A 3 13.80 -2.32 -3.68
C THR A 3 13.97 -1.55 -2.37
N PHE A 4 13.35 -0.39 -2.24
CA PHE A 4 13.43 0.44 -1.04
C PHE A 4 12.08 1.08 -0.69
N ILE A 5 11.93 1.46 0.57
CA ILE A 5 10.73 2.13 1.09
C ILE A 5 11.11 3.55 1.50
N VAL A 6 10.32 4.53 1.07
CA VAL A 6 10.40 5.92 1.50
C VAL A 6 9.30 6.17 2.53
N GLU A 7 9.69 6.25 3.80
CA GLU A 7 8.78 6.59 4.90
C GLU A 7 8.53 8.11 4.94
N LYS A 8 7.27 8.50 5.09
CA LYS A 8 6.81 9.89 5.25
C LYS A 8 6.34 10.18 6.66
N ASP A 9 5.82 9.17 7.34
CA ASP A 9 5.36 9.24 8.73
C ASP A 9 5.65 7.89 9.42
N LYS A 10 5.75 7.90 10.75
CA LYS A 10 6.02 6.72 11.58
C LYS A 10 4.85 6.48 12.55
N PRO A 11 3.74 5.87 12.08
CA PRO A 11 2.59 5.62 12.93
C PRO A 11 2.95 4.62 14.05
N LYS A 12 2.40 4.83 15.25
CA LYS A 12 2.49 3.86 16.34
C LYS A 12 1.50 2.73 16.09
N LEU A 13 1.98 1.61 15.56
CA LEU A 13 1.19 0.41 15.33
C LEU A 13 1.26 -0.51 16.56
N LYS A 14 0.12 -1.03 17.01
CA LYS A 14 0.04 -2.04 18.09
C LYS A 14 -0.93 -3.14 17.65
N ASN A 15 -0.43 -4.36 17.51
CA ASN A 15 -1.20 -5.53 17.05
C ASN A 15 -2.03 -5.24 15.78
N SER A 16 -1.45 -4.49 14.84
CA SER A 16 -2.12 -4.11 13.60
C SER A 16 -2.18 -5.26 12.61
N ILE A 17 -3.18 -5.23 11.74
CA ILE A 17 -3.33 -6.16 10.61
C ILE A 17 -2.82 -5.49 9.34
N LEU A 18 -1.98 -6.19 8.57
CA LEU A 18 -1.61 -5.78 7.23
C LEU A 18 -2.64 -6.32 6.23
N ILE A 19 -3.17 -5.44 5.39
CA ILE A 19 -4.09 -5.78 4.31
C ILE A 19 -3.40 -5.38 3.00
N GLU A 20 -3.37 -6.30 2.05
CA GLU A 20 -2.76 -6.12 0.74
C GLU A 20 -3.85 -6.10 -0.34
N GLY A 21 -3.68 -5.27 -1.37
CA GLY A 21 -4.65 -5.07 -2.44
C GLY A 21 -3.98 -4.50 -3.69
N LEU A 22 -2.90 -5.14 -4.15
CA LEU A 22 -2.25 -4.77 -5.40
C LEU A 22 -3.10 -5.17 -6.62
N PRO A 23 -2.82 -4.63 -7.81
CA PRO A 23 -3.51 -5.02 -9.03
C PRO A 23 -3.38 -6.52 -9.34
N GLY A 24 -4.49 -7.15 -9.73
CA GLY A 24 -4.57 -8.57 -10.09
C GLY A 24 -5.79 -8.87 -10.96
N VAL A 25 -6.20 -10.14 -11.06
CA VAL A 25 -7.35 -10.56 -11.88
C VAL A 25 -8.63 -9.87 -11.41
N GLY A 26 -9.31 -9.17 -12.32
CA GLY A 26 -10.56 -8.46 -12.03
C GLY A 26 -10.43 -7.30 -11.03
N LEU A 27 -9.21 -6.93 -10.62
CA LEU A 27 -8.92 -5.85 -9.67
C LEU A 27 -9.64 -5.95 -8.32
N VAL A 28 -10.17 -7.12 -7.95
CA VAL A 28 -11.04 -7.29 -6.77
C VAL A 28 -10.34 -6.83 -5.49
N GLY A 29 -9.11 -7.29 -5.26
CA GLY A 29 -8.32 -6.90 -4.09
C GLY A 29 -8.04 -5.39 -4.04
N LYS A 30 -7.63 -4.80 -5.17
CA LYS A 30 -7.40 -3.36 -5.30
C LYS A 30 -8.65 -2.55 -4.98
N ILE A 31 -9.79 -2.90 -5.58
CA ILE A 31 -11.05 -2.18 -5.37
C ILE A 31 -11.49 -2.27 -3.91
N ALA A 32 -11.37 -3.46 -3.29
CA ALA A 32 -11.70 -3.64 -1.88
C ALA A 32 -10.82 -2.78 -0.96
N VAL A 33 -9.50 -2.76 -1.19
CA VAL A 33 -8.57 -1.95 -0.38
C VAL A 33 -8.74 -0.46 -0.63
N ASP A 34 -8.92 -0.02 -1.88
CA ASP A 34 -9.19 1.38 -2.24
C ASP A 34 -10.46 1.89 -1.52
N TYR A 35 -11.51 1.07 -1.47
CA TYR A 35 -12.72 1.36 -0.72
C TYR A 35 -12.45 1.50 0.79
N MET A 36 -11.73 0.55 1.39
CA MET A 36 -11.35 0.62 2.82
C MET A 36 -10.52 1.87 3.13
N ILE A 37 -9.57 2.24 2.27
CA ILE A 37 -8.76 3.47 2.42
C ILE A 37 -9.66 4.70 2.46
N SER A 38 -10.65 4.77 1.56
CA SER A 38 -11.60 5.88 1.48
C SER A 38 -12.50 5.96 2.72
N GLU A 39 -13.16 4.87 3.09
CA GLU A 39 -14.12 4.83 4.20
C GLU A 39 -13.45 5.03 5.56
N LEU A 40 -12.29 4.41 5.78
CA LEU A 40 -11.53 4.54 7.03
C LEU A 40 -10.68 5.80 7.09
N LYS A 41 -10.64 6.60 6.01
CA LYS A 41 -9.79 7.79 5.86
C LYS A 41 -8.33 7.49 6.20
N ALA A 42 -7.84 6.37 5.68
CA ALA A 42 -6.49 5.90 5.95
C ALA A 42 -5.46 6.94 5.48
N LYS A 43 -4.40 7.14 6.29
CA LYS A 43 -3.34 8.10 5.99
C LYS A 43 -2.14 7.38 5.41
N LYS A 44 -1.64 7.89 4.28
CA LYS A 44 -0.43 7.39 3.65
C LYS A 44 0.78 7.71 4.52
N PHE A 45 1.57 6.69 4.87
CA PHE A 45 2.77 6.84 5.72
C PHE A 45 4.07 6.41 5.03
N ALA A 46 4.00 5.68 3.91
CA ALA A 46 5.18 5.23 3.16
C ALA A 46 4.86 5.00 1.67
N ASP A 47 5.92 4.92 0.87
CA ASP A 47 5.93 4.53 -0.54
C ASP A 47 6.96 3.42 -0.78
N LEU A 48 6.63 2.39 -1.56
CA LEU A 48 7.56 1.33 -1.95
C LEU A 48 7.99 1.52 -3.41
N TYR A 49 9.29 1.52 -3.66
CA TYR A 49 9.88 1.60 -4.99
C TYR A 49 10.70 0.36 -5.26
N SER A 50 10.65 -0.14 -6.49
CA SER A 50 11.43 -1.29 -6.92
C SER A 50 11.86 -1.14 -8.37
N PRO A 51 13.12 -1.48 -8.73
CA PRO A 51 13.54 -1.57 -10.13
C PRO A 51 12.79 -2.67 -10.90
N TYR A 52 12.12 -3.59 -10.20
CA TYR A 52 11.34 -4.68 -10.79
C TYR A 52 9.87 -4.30 -11.03
N MET A 53 9.42 -3.13 -10.57
CA MET A 53 8.09 -2.64 -10.91
C MET A 53 8.04 -2.22 -12.39
N PRO A 54 6.89 -2.37 -13.06
CA PRO A 54 6.73 -1.91 -14.44
C PRO A 54 7.12 -0.44 -14.55
N HIS A 55 7.91 -0.10 -15.57
CA HIS A 55 8.19 1.29 -15.88
C HIS A 55 6.87 1.99 -16.21
N GLN A 56 6.56 3.06 -15.48
CA GLN A 56 5.48 4.00 -15.81
C GLN A 56 6.08 5.28 -16.37
#